data_AF-A0A354MDS5-F1
#
_entry.id   AF-A0A354MDS5-F1
#
_cell.length_a   1.000
_cell.length_b   1.000
_cell.length_c   1.000
_cell.angle_alpha   90.00
_cell.angle_beta   90.00
_cell.angle_gamma   90.00
#
_symmetry.space_group_name_H-M   'P 1'
#
loop_
_entity.id
_entity.type
_entity.pdbx_description
1 polymer ?
#
loop_
_entity_poly.entity_id
_entity_poly.type
_entity_poly.pdbx_seq_one_letter_code
_entity_poly.pdbx_strand_id
1 'polypeptide(L)'
;MKNKTLKIMAIVILTIISTLLITSNVLATGLETEITPQASDAAANVQNIAGKVLNIVQIVGVAVATIMLTILGIRYVSLSPNEKAEYKKGLTIYVIGAVLLFGASMLIGVIRNFIS
;
A
#
# COMPACT_ATOMS: atom_id res chain seq x y z
N MET A 1 -46.04 26.53 -48.87
CA MET A 1 -46.12 27.48 -47.74
C MET A 1 -44.89 28.38 -47.80
N LYS A 2 -45.09 29.68 -47.99
CA LYS A 2 -44.04 30.69 -48.29
C LYS A 2 -42.97 30.61 -47.19
N ASN A 3 -41.72 30.28 -47.53
CA ASN A 3 -40.57 29.92 -46.67
C ASN A 3 -40.44 30.61 -45.28
N LYS A 4 -41.05 31.78 -45.11
CA LYS A 4 -41.16 32.50 -43.83
C LYS A 4 -42.00 31.74 -42.78
N THR A 5 -43.14 31.16 -43.15
CA THR A 5 -44.02 30.43 -42.22
C THR A 5 -43.34 29.15 -41.71
N LEU A 6 -42.59 28.45 -42.57
CA LEU A 6 -41.85 27.25 -42.20
C LEU A 6 -40.68 27.56 -41.25
N LYS A 7 -39.95 28.67 -41.49
CA LYS A 7 -38.88 29.14 -40.60
C LYS A 7 -39.40 29.53 -39.21
N ILE A 8 -40.56 30.19 -39.15
CA ILE A 8 -41.20 30.56 -37.88
C ILE A 8 -41.60 29.30 -37.10
N MET A 9 -42.20 28.32 -37.76
CA MET A 9 -42.59 27.06 -37.13
C MET A 9 -41.38 26.27 -36.60
N ALA A 10 -40.27 26.24 -37.36
CA ALA A 10 -39.03 25.61 -36.93
C ALA A 10 -38.39 26.29 -35.71
N ILE A 11 -38.42 27.63 -35.65
CA ILE A 11 -37.92 28.40 -34.51
C ILE A 11 -38.75 28.11 -33.26
N VAL A 12 -40.08 28.07 -33.37
CA VAL A 12 -40.98 27.78 -32.25
C VAL A 12 -40.72 26.38 -31.67
N ILE A 13 -40.56 25.37 -32.54
CA ILE A 13 -40.25 24.00 -32.11
C ILE A 13 -38.88 23.93 -31.41
N LEU A 14 -37.86 24.60 -31.95
CA LEU A 14 -36.53 24.64 -31.36
C LEU A 14 -36.55 25.28 -29.96
N THR A 15 -37.29 26.38 -29.79
CA THR A 15 -37.41 27.04 -28.49
C THR A 15 -38.09 26.16 -27.43
N ILE A 16 -39.11 25.40 -27.81
CA ILE A 16 -39.81 24.47 -26.89
C ILE A 16 -38.86 23.35 -26.45
N ILE A 17 -38.11 22.77 -27.39
CA ILE A 17 -37.13 21.71 -27.09
C ILE A 17 -36.03 22.24 -26.16
N SER A 18 -35.51 23.45 -26.41
CA SER A 18 -34.49 24.05 -25.54
C SER A 18 -34.99 24.30 -24.12
N THR A 19 -36.25 24.68 -23.93
CA THR A 19 -36.81 24.87 -22.58
C THR A 19 -37.01 23.56 -21.81
N LEU A 20 -37.27 22.45 -22.49
CA LEU A 20 -37.46 21.13 -21.86
C LEU A 20 -36.14 20.50 -21.38
N LEU A 21 -35.00 20.88 -21.97
CA LEU A 21 -33.68 20.34 -21.59
C LEU A 21 -33.11 20.97 -20.31
N ILE A 22 -33.64 22.10 -19.86
CA ILE A 22 -33.11 22.83 -18.69
C ILE A 22 -33.70 22.30 -17.37
N THR A 23 -34.80 21.52 -17.41
CA THR A 23 -35.59 21.16 -16.22
C THR A 23 -35.07 19.98 -15.39
N SER A 24 -33.84 19.50 -15.60
CA SER A 24 -33.32 18.29 -14.92
C SER A 24 -32.11 18.49 -13.99
N ASN A 25 -31.70 19.72 -13.69
CA ASN A 25 -30.65 19.96 -12.69
C ASN A 25 -31.27 20.13 -11.29
N VAL A 26 -31.33 19.05 -10.51
CA VAL A 26 -31.68 19.10 -9.08
C VAL A 26 -30.40 19.31 -8.28
N LEU A 27 -30.29 20.46 -7.60
CA LEU A 27 -29.21 20.74 -6.65
C LEU A 27 -29.47 19.93 -5.37
N ALA A 28 -28.68 18.90 -5.11
CA ALA A 28 -28.75 18.10 -3.89
C ALA A 28 -28.14 18.88 -2.71
N THR A 29 -28.89 19.81 -2.11
CA THR A 29 -28.48 20.63 -0.95
C THR A 29 -28.56 19.87 0.38
N GLY A 30 -28.40 18.55 0.39
CA GLY A 30 -28.66 17.71 1.58
C GLY A 30 -27.65 16.59 1.82
N LEU A 31 -26.52 16.58 1.12
CA LEU A 31 -25.44 15.65 1.43
C LEU A 31 -24.53 16.26 2.52
N GLU A 32 -25.08 16.43 3.72
CA GLU A 32 -24.29 16.83 4.92
C GLU A 32 -23.51 15.66 5.52
N THR A 33 -23.66 14.46 4.95
CA THR A 33 -22.82 13.33 5.30
C THR A 33 -21.57 13.41 4.46
N GLU A 34 -20.47 13.84 5.09
CA GLU A 34 -19.13 13.55 4.60
C GLU A 34 -19.10 12.06 4.24
N ILE A 35 -18.93 11.74 2.95
CA ILE A 35 -18.82 10.35 2.49
C ILE A 35 -17.49 9.83 3.03
N THR A 36 -17.52 9.40 4.27
CA THR A 36 -16.41 8.73 4.91
C THR A 36 -16.39 7.31 4.39
N PRO A 37 -15.22 6.78 3.98
CA PRO A 37 -15.13 5.39 3.60
C PRO A 37 -15.49 4.54 4.83
N GLN A 38 -16.65 3.89 4.78
CA GLN A 38 -17.06 2.96 5.82
C GLN A 38 -16.13 1.75 5.71
N ALA A 39 -15.13 1.67 6.59
CA ALA A 39 -14.28 0.50 6.70
C ALA A 39 -15.19 -0.70 7.02
N SER A 40 -15.31 -1.63 6.07
CA SER A 40 -16.04 -2.87 6.30
C SER A 40 -15.41 -3.63 7.48
N ASP A 41 -16.20 -4.29 8.31
CA ASP A 41 -15.69 -5.22 9.34
C ASP A 41 -14.72 -6.25 8.74
N ALA A 42 -14.90 -6.60 7.46
CA ALA A 42 -13.98 -7.43 6.71
C ALA A 42 -12.59 -6.78 6.55
N ALA A 43 -12.52 -5.47 6.28
CA ALA A 43 -11.26 -4.74 6.15
C ALA A 43 -10.50 -4.67 7.49
N ALA A 44 -11.21 -4.43 8.60
CA ALA A 44 -10.61 -4.44 9.94
C ALA A 44 -10.07 -5.82 10.32
N ASN A 45 -10.81 -6.90 10.00
CA ASN A 45 -10.36 -8.26 10.24
C ASN A 45 -9.13 -8.64 9.40
N VAL A 46 -9.10 -8.23 8.13
CA VAL A 46 -7.95 -8.46 7.24
C VAL A 46 -6.72 -7.71 7.73
N GLN A 47 -6.84 -6.44 8.14
CA GLN A 47 -5.74 -5.68 8.72
C GLN A 47 -5.21 -6.31 10.00
N ASN A 48 -6.09 -6.81 10.88
CA ASN A 48 -5.70 -7.49 12.11
C ASN A 48 -4.92 -8.79 11.84
N ILE A 49 -5.36 -9.61 10.88
CA ILE A 49 -4.69 -10.86 10.51
C ILE A 49 -3.36 -10.55 9.84
N ALA A 50 -3.33 -9.65 8.86
CA ALA A 50 -2.10 -9.23 8.18
C ALA A 50 -1.10 -8.66 9.19
N GLY A 51 -1.55 -7.79 10.09
CA GLY A 51 -0.75 -7.26 11.19
C GLY A 51 -0.19 -8.37 12.08
N LYS A 52 -0.95 -9.40 12.46
CA LYS A 52 -0.41 -10.50 13.27
C LYS A 52 0.66 -11.29 12.52
N VAL A 53 0.42 -11.65 11.26
CA VAL A 53 1.38 -12.41 10.43
C VAL A 53 2.68 -11.63 10.23
N LEU A 54 2.59 -10.35 9.86
CA LEU A 54 3.77 -9.49 9.70
C LEU A 54 4.59 -9.40 11.00
N ASN A 55 3.93 -9.43 12.16
CA ASN A 55 4.62 -9.32 13.46
C ASN A 55 5.48 -10.56 13.71
N ILE A 56 4.88 -11.73 13.49
CA ILE A 56 5.54 -13.02 13.69
C ILE A 56 6.75 -13.11 12.74
N VAL A 57 6.56 -12.77 11.46
CA VAL A 57 7.65 -12.80 10.47
C VAL A 57 8.78 -11.85 10.85
N GLN A 58 8.46 -10.63 11.30
CA GLN A 58 9.46 -9.66 11.73
C GLN A 58 10.26 -10.15 12.94
N ILE A 59 9.59 -10.67 13.98
CA ILE A 59 10.26 -11.18 15.19
C ILE A 59 11.17 -12.36 14.83
N VAL A 60 10.68 -13.31 14.04
CA VAL A 60 11.47 -14.47 13.62
C VAL A 60 12.65 -14.05 12.74
N GLY A 61 12.44 -13.13 11.79
CA GLY A 61 13.49 -12.62 10.91
C GLY A 61 14.64 -11.94 11.67
N VAL A 62 14.31 -11.08 12.63
CA VAL A 62 15.30 -10.43 13.50
C VAL A 62 16.01 -11.45 14.40
N ALA A 63 15.28 -12.40 14.98
CA ALA A 63 15.86 -13.41 15.86
C ALA A 63 16.87 -14.30 15.11
N VAL A 64 16.49 -14.80 13.94
CA VAL A 64 17.37 -15.62 13.10
C VAL A 64 18.61 -14.85 12.65
N ALA A 65 18.45 -13.60 12.19
CA ALA A 65 19.57 -12.75 11.81
C ALA A 65 20.57 -12.54 12.97
N THR A 66 20.04 -12.29 14.16
CA THR A 66 20.85 -12.05 15.37
C THR A 66 21.62 -13.29 15.80
N ILE A 67 20.95 -14.46 15.84
CA ILE A 67 21.58 -15.73 16.20
C ILE A 67 22.69 -16.08 15.19
N MET A 68 22.42 -15.89 13.90
CA MET A 68 23.39 -16.20 12.84
C MET A 68 24.65 -15.34 12.95
N LEU A 69 24.52 -14.02 13.14
CA LEU A 69 25.66 -13.13 13.35
C LEU A 69 26.46 -13.48 14.61
N THR A 70 25.76 -13.88 15.68
CA THR A 70 26.41 -14.29 16.94
C THR A 70 27.28 -15.53 16.74
N ILE A 71 26.75 -16.56 16.08
CA ILE A 71 27.50 -17.80 15.80
C ILE A 71 28.73 -17.51 14.93
N LEU A 72 28.57 -16.67 13.90
CA LEU A 72 29.67 -16.28 13.02
C LEU A 72 30.76 -15.50 13.75
N GLY A 73 30.37 -14.57 14.62
CA GLY A 73 31.30 -13.79 15.44
C GLY A 73 32.12 -14.68 16.37
N ILE A 74 31.46 -15.59 17.09
CA ILE A 74 32.12 -16.55 17.99
C ILE A 74 33.11 -17.42 17.20
N ARG A 75 32.70 -17.98 16.05
CA ARG A 75 33.60 -18.81 15.23
C ARG A 75 34.79 -18.01 14.73
N TYR A 76 34.61 -16.77 14.28
CA TYR A 76 35.72 -15.94 13.80
C TYR A 76 36.77 -15.64 14.89
N VAL A 77 36.33 -15.41 16.13
CA VAL A 77 37.24 -15.15 17.25
C VAL A 77 38.06 -16.40 17.60
N SER A 78 37.42 -17.56 17.63
CA SER A 78 38.02 -18.83 18.07
C SER A 78 38.93 -19.54 17.06
N LEU A 79 38.98 -19.10 15.79
CA LEU A 79 39.82 -19.71 14.76
C LEU A 79 41.31 -19.35 14.91
N SER A 80 42.19 -20.22 14.40
CA SER A 80 43.62 -19.91 14.32
C SER A 80 43.90 -18.84 13.23
N PRO A 81 45.01 -18.06 13.31
CA PRO A 81 45.29 -16.97 12.36
C PRO A 81 45.27 -17.39 10.88
N ASN A 82 45.73 -18.61 10.57
CA ASN A 82 45.72 -19.16 9.21
C ASN A 82 44.29 -19.41 8.71
N GLU A 83 43.44 -19.99 9.56
CA GLU A 83 42.05 -20.31 9.20
C GLU A 83 41.16 -19.05 9.14
N LYS A 84 41.51 -17.98 9.86
CA LYS A 84 40.77 -16.70 9.81
C LYS A 84 40.76 -16.08 8.42
N ALA A 85 41.84 -16.22 7.64
CA ALA A 85 41.94 -15.64 6.31
C ALA A 85 40.93 -16.27 5.34
N GLU A 86 40.80 -17.60 5.40
CA GLU A 86 39.93 -18.36 4.54
C GLU A 86 38.46 -18.25 4.98
N TYR A 87 38.21 -18.28 6.29
CA TYR A 87 36.88 -18.11 6.86
C TYR A 87 36.29 -16.72 6.59
N LYS A 88 37.11 -15.66 6.61
CA LYS A 88 36.67 -14.28 6.32
C LYS A 88 36.01 -14.16 4.95
N LYS A 89 36.50 -14.89 3.95
CA LYS A 89 35.99 -14.84 2.56
C LYS A 89 34.55 -15.39 2.48
N GLY A 90 34.27 -16.48 3.20
CA GLY A 90 32.91 -17.04 3.31
C GLY A 90 32.00 -16.24 4.25
N LEU A 91 32.57 -15.69 5.33
CA LEU A 91 31.85 -14.90 6.34
C LEU A 91 31.13 -13.69 5.73
N THR A 92 31.76 -13.00 4.77
CA THR A 92 31.19 -11.81 4.13
C THR A 92 29.80 -12.08 3.53
N ILE A 93 29.60 -13.21 2.86
CA ILE A 93 28.32 -13.54 2.22
C ILE A 93 27.22 -13.70 3.27
N TYR A 94 27.52 -14.37 4.38
CA TYR A 94 26.58 -14.56 5.48
C TYR A 94 26.24 -13.27 6.22
N VAL A 95 27.24 -12.40 6.43
CA VAL A 95 27.01 -11.09 7.05
C VAL A 95 26.10 -10.23 6.16
N ILE A 96 26.33 -10.24 4.84
CA ILE A 96 25.45 -9.55 3.89
C ILE A 96 24.02 -10.11 3.97
N GLY A 97 23.87 -11.44 3.99
CA GLY A 97 22.55 -12.09 4.13
C GLY A 97 21.84 -11.69 5.43
N ALA A 98 22.56 -11.65 6.54
CA ALA A 98 22.00 -11.25 7.83
C ALA A 98 21.60 -9.77 7.86
N VAL A 99 22.40 -8.87 7.28
CA VAL A 99 22.06 -7.44 7.16
C VAL A 99 20.83 -7.24 6.29
N LEU A 100 20.72 -7.98 5.17
CA LEU A 100 19.54 -7.93 4.31
C LEU A 100 18.28 -8.43 5.03
N LEU A 101 18.36 -9.55 5.75
CA LEU A 101 17.24 -10.10 6.52
C LEU A 101 16.82 -9.16 7.65
N PHE A 102 17.79 -8.56 8.34
CA PHE A 102 17.56 -7.58 9.40
C PHE A 102 16.90 -6.32 8.84
N GLY A 103 17.41 -5.78 7.72
CA GLY A 103 16.83 -4.62 7.05
C GLY A 103 15.41 -4.88 6.54
N ALA A 104 15.15 -6.03 5.92
CA ALA A 104 13.82 -6.44 5.48
C ALA A 104 12.84 -6.53 6.67
N SER A 105 13.29 -7.07 7.80
CA SER A 105 12.48 -7.19 9.01
C SER A 105 12.14 -5.80 9.60
N MET A 106 13.07 -4.83 9.54
CA MET A 106 12.78 -3.44 9.92
C MET A 106 11.78 -2.77 8.98
N LEU A 107 11.88 -3.01 7.68
CA LEU A 107 10.95 -2.46 6.69
C LEU A 107 9.51 -2.98 6.88
N ILE A 108 9.34 -4.25 7.29
CA ILE A 108 8.02 -4.81 7.65
C ILE A 108 7.35 -3.98 8.77
N GLY A 109 8.12 -3.55 9.78
CA GLY A 109 7.61 -2.70 10.85
C GLY A 109 7.17 -1.32 10.36
N VAL A 110 7.93 -0.72 9.45
CA VAL A 110 7.57 0.55 8.80
C VAL A 110 6.29 0.41 7.99
N ILE A 111 6.17 -0.65 7.19
CA ILE A 111 4.97 -0.93 6.38
C ILE A 111 3.74 -1.10 7.26
N ARG A 112 3.85 -1.76 8.42
CA ARG A 112 2.73 -1.84 9.38
C ARG A 112 2.25 -0.45 9.80
N ASN A 113 3.15 0.45 10.16
CA ASN A 113 2.79 1.79 10.64
C ASN A 113 2.10 2.65 9.56
N PHE A 114 2.25 2.32 8.28
CA PHE A 114 1.54 2.97 7.18
C PHE A 114 0.17 2.36 6.89
N ILE A 115 -0.06 1.10 7.31
CA ILE A 115 -1.32 0.38 7.08
C ILE A 115 -2.26 0.49 8.28
N SER A 116 -1.71 0.65 9.50
CA SER A 116 -2.47 0.92 10.73
C SER A 116 -2.98 2.36 10.77
#